data_AF-A0A2W4MKF1-F1
#
_entry.id   AF-A0A2W4MKF1-F1
#
_cell.length_a   1.000
_cell.length_b   1.000
_cell.length_c   1.000
_cell.angle_alpha   90.00
_cell.angle_beta   90.00
_cell.angle_gamma   90.00
#
_symmetry.space_group_name_H-M   'P 1'
#
loop_
_entity.id
_entity.type
_entity.pdbx_description
1 polymer ?
#
loop_
_entity_poly.entity_id
_entity_poly.type
_entity_poly.pdbx_seq_one_letter_code
_entity_poly.pdbx_strand_id
1 'polypeptide(L)'
;MRMDSRTDPSGGPFQGMLNAAYDQFATAGRAFEPWFKAAARGNLEAFALVTRRAQAYVELPARLGRCRSAQDLLEEQTRFWQTMMEQYAECSQKILQAWADVAKASSKSGQASKPQRDYMMVPEGDEKQEEAAERSERRAA
;
A
#
# COMPACT_ATOMS: atom_id res chain seq x y z
N MET A 1 21.49 -5.94 52.86
CA MET A 1 21.02 -5.09 51.75
C MET A 1 20.90 -5.99 50.52
N ARG A 2 19.68 -6.46 50.20
CA ARG A 2 19.39 -7.20 48.96
C ARG A 2 18.92 -6.17 47.93
N MET A 3 19.61 -6.09 46.80
CA MET A 3 19.13 -5.35 45.64
C MET A 3 18.28 -6.30 44.80
N ASP A 4 16.97 -6.10 44.84
CA ASP A 4 16.05 -6.75 43.91
C ASP A 4 16.19 -6.06 42.54
N SER A 5 17.02 -6.63 41.67
CA SER A 5 17.09 -6.26 40.27
C SER A 5 15.84 -6.76 39.55
N ARG A 6 14.74 -6.02 39.69
CA ARG A 6 13.57 -6.14 38.82
C ARG A 6 14.04 -5.73 37.42
N THR A 7 14.36 -6.72 36.58
CA THR A 7 14.58 -6.51 35.14
C THR A 7 13.33 -5.86 34.57
N ASP A 8 13.44 -4.57 34.28
CA ASP A 8 12.40 -3.77 33.66
C ASP A 8 12.12 -4.34 32.26
N PRO A 9 10.91 -4.88 31.99
CA PRO A 9 10.57 -5.50 30.71
C PRO A 9 10.48 -4.48 29.57
N SER A 10 10.55 -3.18 29.86
CA SER A 10 10.52 -2.12 28.84
C SER A 10 11.78 -2.06 27.99
N GLY A 11 12.89 -2.66 28.44
CA GLY A 11 14.18 -2.48 27.81
C GLY A 11 14.63 -1.03 27.99
N GLY A 12 15.72 -0.80 28.72
CA GLY A 12 16.13 0.54 29.13
C GLY A 12 16.21 1.58 28.00
N PRO A 13 16.49 2.86 28.30
CA PRO A 13 16.37 3.99 27.35
C PRO A 13 17.05 3.79 25.99
N PHE A 14 18.13 2.99 25.94
CA PHE A 14 18.80 2.59 24.69
C PHE A 14 17.96 1.68 23.78
N GLN A 15 17.18 0.74 24.33
CA GLN A 15 16.30 -0.15 23.58
C GLN A 15 15.08 0.61 23.02
N GLY A 16 14.50 1.53 23.81
CA GLY A 16 13.45 2.44 23.33
C GLY A 16 13.95 3.34 22.19
N MET A 17 15.19 3.84 22.28
CA MET A 17 15.82 4.63 21.22
C MET A 17 16.05 3.80 19.95
N LEU A 18 16.55 2.57 20.07
CA LEU A 18 16.72 1.67 18.94
C LEU A 18 15.38 1.34 18.28
N ASN A 19 14.35 0.99 19.06
CA ASN A 19 13.01 0.71 18.53
C ASN A 19 12.42 1.91 17.80
N ALA A 20 12.55 3.13 18.34
CA ALA A 20 12.10 4.34 17.67
C ALA A 20 12.86 4.60 16.35
N ALA A 21 14.16 4.35 16.32
CA ALA A 21 14.96 4.45 15.10
C ALA A 21 14.50 3.42 14.03
N TYR A 22 14.26 2.17 14.43
CA TYR A 22 13.77 1.12 13.52
C TYR A 22 12.34 1.41 13.03
N ASP A 23 11.44 1.88 13.89
CA ASP A 23 10.08 2.25 13.50
C ASP A 23 10.07 3.44 12.52
N GLN A 24 10.99 4.39 12.69
CA GLN A 24 11.15 5.50 11.77
C GLN A 24 11.64 5.02 10.40
N PHE A 25 12.59 4.08 10.37
CA PHE A 25 13.03 3.43 9.13
C PHE A 25 11.90 2.63 8.47
N ALA A 26 11.14 1.84 9.23
CA ALA A 26 10.02 1.05 8.72
C ALA A 26 8.91 1.95 8.15
N THR A 27 8.62 3.07 8.81
CA THR A 27 7.65 4.07 8.35
C THR A 27 8.13 4.76 7.08
N ALA A 28 9.41 5.13 7.00
CA ALA A 28 10.00 5.67 5.78
C ALA A 28 9.94 4.68 4.61
N GLY A 29 10.14 3.38 4.86
CA GLY A 29 9.99 2.32 3.85
C GLY A 29 8.56 2.20 3.33
N ARG A 30 7.56 2.22 4.22
CA ARG A 30 6.14 2.17 3.83
C ARG A 30 5.70 3.38 3.00
N ALA A 31 6.34 4.54 3.15
CA ALA A 31 6.05 5.72 2.34
C ALA A 31 6.31 5.49 0.83
N PHE A 32 7.19 4.55 0.46
CA PHE A 32 7.49 4.20 -0.92
C PHE A 32 6.60 3.08 -1.49
N GLU A 33 5.85 2.37 -0.66
CA GLU A 33 4.92 1.32 -1.09
C GLU A 33 3.99 1.76 -2.24
N PRO A 34 3.30 2.93 -2.18
CA PRO A 34 2.44 3.37 -3.29
C PRO A 34 3.22 3.61 -4.59
N TRP A 35 4.47 4.08 -4.49
CA TRP A 35 5.33 4.32 -5.64
C TRP A 35 5.70 2.99 -6.33
N PHE A 36 6.16 1.99 -5.58
CA PHE A 36 6.47 0.67 -6.13
C PHE A 36 5.24 0.01 -6.75
N LYS A 37 4.08 0.15 -6.11
CA LYS A 37 2.82 -0.38 -6.63
C LYS A 37 2.43 0.28 -7.96
N ALA A 38 2.58 1.60 -8.08
CA ALA A 38 2.33 2.32 -9.32
C ALA A 38 3.31 1.91 -10.43
N ALA A 39 4.60 1.80 -10.12
CA ALA A 39 5.62 1.35 -11.06
C ALA A 39 5.33 -0.08 -11.56
N ALA A 40 4.99 -1.01 -10.67
CA ALA A 40 4.62 -2.38 -11.03
C ALA A 40 3.39 -2.41 -11.95
N ARG A 41 2.34 -1.65 -11.63
CA ARG A 41 1.14 -1.52 -12.48
C ARG A 41 1.49 -0.95 -13.85
N GLY A 42 2.32 0.10 -13.90
CA GLY A 42 2.75 0.71 -15.16
C GLY A 42 3.51 -0.26 -16.06
N ASN A 43 4.41 -1.06 -15.48
CA ASN A 43 5.13 -2.10 -16.22
C ASN A 43 4.19 -3.18 -16.75
N LEU A 44 3.21 -3.62 -15.95
CA LEU A 44 2.23 -4.61 -16.40
C LEU A 44 1.39 -4.11 -17.58
N GLU A 45 0.97 -2.85 -17.56
CA GLU A 45 0.25 -2.25 -18.70
C GLU A 45 1.11 -2.17 -19.96
N ALA A 46 2.40 -1.83 -19.82
CA ALA A 46 3.35 -1.83 -20.93
C ALA A 46 3.53 -3.24 -21.52
N PHE A 47 3.69 -4.27 -20.68
CA PHE A 47 3.77 -5.66 -21.15
C PHE A 47 2.47 -6.13 -21.80
N ALA A 48 1.31 -5.74 -21.26
CA ALA A 48 0.02 -6.04 -21.83
C ALA A 48 -0.13 -5.39 -23.23
N LEU A 49 0.32 -4.15 -23.40
CA LEU A 49 0.35 -3.48 -24.70
C LEU A 49 1.24 -4.24 -25.69
N VAL A 50 2.48 -4.56 -25.31
CA VAL A 50 3.40 -5.32 -26.17
C VAL A 50 2.79 -6.66 -26.59
N THR A 51 2.14 -7.36 -25.67
CA THR A 51 1.49 -8.64 -25.95
C THR A 51 0.33 -8.50 -26.95
N ARG A 52 -0.57 -7.52 -26.75
CA ARG A 52 -1.67 -7.23 -27.68
C ARG A 52 -1.16 -6.87 -29.07
N ARG A 53 -0.08 -6.08 -29.14
CA ARG A 53 0.55 -5.69 -30.42
C ARG A 53 1.19 -6.89 -31.11
N ALA A 54 1.91 -7.74 -30.37
CA ALA A 54 2.51 -8.95 -30.91
C ALA A 54 1.44 -9.88 -31.51
N GLN A 55 0.33 -10.10 -30.80
CA GLN A 55 -0.80 -10.88 -31.32
C GLN A 55 -1.37 -10.27 -32.61
N ALA A 56 -1.59 -8.95 -32.65
CA ALA A 56 -2.07 -8.28 -33.85
C ALA A 56 -1.14 -8.44 -35.06
N TYR A 57 0.18 -8.47 -34.86
CA TYR A 57 1.14 -8.72 -35.94
C TYR A 57 1.13 -10.18 -36.42
N VAL A 58 0.96 -11.14 -35.52
CA VAL A 58 0.83 -12.57 -35.89
C VAL A 58 -0.44 -12.82 -36.71
N GLU A 59 -1.52 -12.11 -36.39
CA GLU A 59 -2.80 -12.22 -37.10
C GLU A 59 -2.82 -11.49 -38.45
N LEU A 60 -1.93 -10.52 -38.65
CA LEU A 60 -1.95 -9.62 -39.79
C LEU A 60 -1.90 -10.34 -41.16
N PRO A 61 -0.99 -11.32 -41.41
CA PRO A 61 -0.95 -12.03 -42.68
C PRO A 61 -2.24 -12.80 -42.97
N ALA A 62 -2.86 -13.37 -41.94
CA ALA A 62 -4.11 -14.11 -42.08
C ALA A 62 -5.29 -13.19 -42.41
N ARG A 63 -5.28 -11.94 -41.95
CA ARG A 63 -6.28 -10.92 -42.30
C ARG A 63 -6.07 -10.43 -43.73
N LEU A 64 -4.83 -10.11 -44.10
CA LEU A 64 -4.47 -9.66 -45.45
C LEU A 64 -4.78 -10.73 -46.51
N GLY A 65 -4.59 -12.01 -46.21
CA GLY A 65 -4.95 -13.12 -47.10
C GLY A 65 -6.45 -13.25 -47.38
N ARG A 66 -7.32 -12.55 -46.63
CA ARG A 66 -8.78 -12.53 -46.87
C ARG A 66 -9.23 -11.36 -47.74
N CYS A 67 -8.40 -10.34 -47.91
CA CYS A 67 -8.70 -9.20 -48.77
C CYS A 67 -8.77 -9.66 -50.23
N ARG A 68 -9.87 -9.34 -50.93
CA ARG A 68 -10.07 -9.70 -52.35
C ARG A 68 -9.93 -8.49 -53.27
N SER A 69 -9.97 -7.29 -52.72
CA SER A 69 -9.81 -6.02 -53.43
C SER A 69 -8.75 -5.12 -52.79
N ALA A 70 -8.25 -4.15 -53.54
CA ALA A 70 -7.37 -3.11 -53.00
C ALA A 70 -8.08 -2.23 -51.96
N GLN A 71 -9.41 -2.08 -52.06
CA GLN A 71 -10.21 -1.32 -51.09
C GLN A 71 -10.24 -2.03 -49.73
N ASP A 72 -10.39 -3.36 -49.72
CA ASP A 72 -10.37 -4.18 -48.50
C ASP A 72 -9.03 -4.03 -47.74
N LEU A 73 -7.93 -3.89 -48.49
CA LEU A 73 -6.60 -3.72 -47.91
C LEU A 73 -6.43 -2.35 -47.24
N LEU A 74 -6.93 -1.29 -47.88
CA LEU A 74 -6.94 0.07 -47.31
C LEU A 74 -7.80 0.14 -46.06
N GLU A 75 -8.95 -0.55 -46.06
CA GLU A 75 -9.83 -0.64 -44.89
C GLU A 75 -9.13 -1.35 -43.72
N GLU A 76 -8.54 -2.52 -43.94
CA GLU A 76 -7.79 -3.24 -42.90
C GLU A 76 -6.58 -2.45 -42.40
N GLN A 77 -5.90 -1.71 -43.27
CA GLN A 77 -4.80 -0.84 -42.87
C GLN A 77 -5.27 0.31 -41.98
N THR A 78 -6.39 0.95 -42.33
CA THR A 78 -6.98 2.03 -41.52
C THR A 78 -7.42 1.51 -40.16
N ARG A 79 -8.11 0.36 -40.14
CA ARG A 79 -8.53 -0.33 -38.93
C ARG A 79 -7.37 -0.68 -38.02
N PHE A 80 -6.27 -1.21 -38.58
CA PHE A 80 -5.08 -1.55 -37.82
C PHE A 80 -4.49 -0.32 -37.09
N TRP A 81 -4.41 0.82 -37.77
CA TRP A 81 -3.93 2.07 -37.18
C TRP A 81 -4.88 2.64 -36.14
N GLN A 82 -6.19 2.60 -36.37
CA GLN A 82 -7.19 3.03 -35.39
C GLN A 82 -7.08 2.22 -34.10
N THR A 83 -7.13 0.90 -34.21
CA THR A 83 -6.95 0.00 -33.06
C THR A 83 -5.60 0.21 -32.38
N MET A 84 -4.54 0.47 -33.14
CA MET A 84 -3.23 0.79 -32.57
C MET A 84 -3.32 2.04 -31.68
N MET A 85 -3.81 3.14 -32.22
CA MET A 85 -3.90 4.42 -31.49
C MET A 85 -4.76 4.30 -30.24
N GLU A 86 -5.89 3.58 -30.31
CA GLU A 86 -6.75 3.28 -29.16
C GLU A 86 -5.98 2.54 -28.06
N GLN A 87 -5.23 1.50 -28.40
CA GLN A 87 -4.46 0.71 -27.44
C GLN A 87 -3.34 1.53 -26.77
N TYR A 88 -2.66 2.42 -27.51
CA TYR A 88 -1.66 3.33 -26.93
C TYR A 88 -2.30 4.37 -26.01
N ALA A 89 -3.42 4.96 -26.42
CA ALA A 89 -4.17 5.91 -25.61
C ALA A 89 -4.64 5.25 -24.30
N GLU A 90 -5.25 4.07 -24.38
CA GLU A 90 -5.70 3.33 -23.21
C GLU A 90 -4.52 2.99 -22.25
N CYS A 91 -3.41 2.49 -22.79
CA CYS A 91 -2.23 2.17 -21.99
C CYS A 91 -1.68 3.41 -21.26
N SER A 92 -1.54 4.53 -21.98
CA SER A 92 -1.03 5.78 -21.41
C SER A 92 -1.94 6.33 -20.31
N GLN A 93 -3.27 6.25 -20.51
CA GLN A 93 -4.25 6.64 -19.50
C GLN A 93 -4.14 5.78 -18.23
N LYS A 94 -4.02 4.46 -18.36
CA LYS A 94 -3.88 3.56 -17.20
C LYS A 94 -2.58 3.76 -16.44
N ILE A 95 -1.47 3.97 -17.15
CA ILE A 95 -0.19 4.31 -16.52
C ILE A 95 -0.31 5.64 -15.76
N LEU A 96 -0.86 6.67 -16.41
CA LEU A 96 -1.05 7.97 -15.78
C LEU A 96 -1.96 7.88 -14.56
N GLN A 97 -3.03 7.09 -14.63
CA GLN A 97 -3.94 6.86 -13.51
C GLN A 97 -3.24 6.18 -12.33
N ALA A 98 -2.39 5.18 -12.58
CA ALA A 98 -1.60 4.54 -11.53
C ALA A 98 -0.69 5.55 -10.80
N TRP A 99 -0.10 6.49 -11.52
CA TRP A 99 0.71 7.56 -10.94
C TRP A 99 -0.11 8.65 -10.25
N ALA A 100 -1.27 9.01 -10.80
CA ALA A 100 -2.18 9.97 -10.18
C ALA A 100 -2.69 9.49 -8.80
N ASP A 101 -2.86 8.18 -8.63
CA ASP A 101 -3.22 7.59 -7.34
C ASP A 101 -2.11 7.78 -6.29
N VAL A 102 -0.84 7.74 -6.68
CA VAL A 102 0.29 8.05 -5.79
C VAL A 102 0.26 9.52 -5.38
N ALA A 103 0.09 10.43 -6.33
CA ALA A 103 0.01 11.86 -6.04
C ALA A 103 -1.14 12.21 -5.07
N LYS A 104 -2.30 11.54 -5.24
CA LYS A 104 -3.45 11.65 -4.33
C LYS A 104 -3.17 11.05 -2.95
N ALA A 105 -2.39 9.97 -2.85
CA ALA A 105 -2.02 9.39 -1.57
C ALA A 105 -1.05 10.31 -0.81
N SER A 106 -0.09 10.92 -1.51
CA SER A 106 0.85 11.88 -0.92
C SER A 106 0.15 13.12 -0.38
N SER A 107 -0.88 13.65 -1.06
CA SER A 107 -1.61 14.83 -0.59
C SER A 107 -2.48 14.57 0.66
N LYS A 108 -2.94 13.33 0.87
CA LYS A 108 -3.68 12.94 2.09
C LYS A 108 -2.77 12.75 3.31
N SER A 109 -1.47 12.49 3.12
CA SER A 109 -0.53 12.30 4.23
C SER A 109 -0.26 13.56 5.06
N GLY A 110 -0.65 14.75 4.56
CA GLY A 110 -0.57 16.02 5.29
C GLY A 110 -1.63 16.20 6.38
N GLN A 111 -2.67 15.37 6.44
CA GLN A 111 -3.59 15.32 7.58
C GLN A 111 -3.07 14.29 8.58
N ALA A 112 -2.21 14.74 9.49
CA ALA A 112 -1.77 13.95 10.63
C ALA A 112 -2.98 13.62 11.54
N SER A 113 -3.64 12.50 11.27
CA SER A 113 -4.54 11.88 12.25
C SER A 113 -3.68 11.51 13.46
N LYS A 114 -4.00 12.09 14.62
CA LYS A 114 -3.31 11.76 15.88
C LYS A 114 -3.32 10.24 16.07
N PRO A 115 -2.22 9.62 16.53
CA PRO A 115 -2.18 8.18 16.71
C PRO A 115 -3.27 7.76 17.70
N GLN A 116 -4.25 7.01 17.21
CA GLN A 116 -5.27 6.38 18.04
C GLN A 116 -4.57 5.30 18.86
N ARG A 117 -4.24 5.63 20.11
CA ARG A 117 -3.65 4.69 21.06
C ARG A 117 -4.78 3.82 21.59
N ASP A 118 -4.77 2.55 21.23
CA ASP A 118 -5.68 1.55 21.80
C ASP A 118 -5.21 1.22 23.22
N TYR A 119 -5.83 1.86 24.21
CA TYR A 119 -5.62 1.51 25.60
C TYR A 119 -6.47 0.29 25.94
N MET A 120 -5.83 -0.85 26.22
CA MET A 120 -6.49 -1.95 26.91
C MET A 120 -6.74 -1.52 28.35
N MET A 121 -8.00 -1.33 28.71
CA MET A 121 -8.40 -1.15 30.10
C MET A 121 -8.23 -2.51 30.79
N VAL A 122 -7.09 -2.71 31.44
CA VAL A 122 -6.92 -3.82 32.38
C VAL A 122 -7.81 -3.48 33.58
N PRO A 123 -8.82 -4.29 33.92
CA PRO A 123 -9.52 -4.11 35.19
C PRO A 123 -8.47 -4.28 36.30
N GLU A 124 -8.12 -3.19 37.00
CA GLU A 124 -7.47 -3.34 38.30
C GLU A 124 -8.44 -4.17 39.14
N GLY A 125 -8.07 -5.42 39.43
CA GLY A 125 -8.80 -6.27 40.35
C GLY A 125 -9.00 -5.53 41.68
N ASP A 126 -10.11 -5.84 42.33
CA ASP A 126 -10.69 -5.20 43.51
C ASP A 126 -9.83 -5.22 44.79
N GLU A 127 -8.50 -5.09 44.71
CA GLU A 127 -7.61 -5.07 45.88
C GLU A 127 -7.76 -3.80 46.73
N LYS A 128 -8.27 -2.70 46.14
CA LYS A 128 -8.52 -1.44 46.88
C LYS A 128 -9.80 -1.47 47.73
N GLN A 129 -10.72 -2.41 47.50
CA GLN A 129 -11.94 -2.52 48.33
C GLN A 129 -11.71 -3.33 49.62
N GLU A 130 -10.81 -4.31 49.62
CA GLU A 130 -10.49 -5.10 50.83
C GLU A 130 -9.67 -4.30 51.85
N GLU A 131 -8.67 -3.51 51.44
CA GLU A 131 -7.91 -2.68 52.37
C GLU A 131 -8.76 -1.58 53.04
N ALA A 132 -9.78 -1.07 52.34
CA ALA A 132 -10.69 -0.07 52.90
C ALA A 132 -11.65 -0.69 53.94
N ALA A 133 -12.10 -1.93 53.71
CA ALA A 133 -12.95 -2.66 54.65
C ALA A 133 -12.18 -3.02 55.93
N GLU A 134 -10.96 -3.56 55.81
CA GLU A 134 -10.16 -3.99 56.97
C GLU A 134 -9.72 -2.81 57.86
N ARG A 135 -9.48 -1.62 57.27
CA ARG A 135 -9.14 -0.41 58.01
C ARG A 135 -10.31 0.21 58.77
N SER A 136 -11.54 -0.10 58.36
CA SER A 136 -12.76 0.34 59.03
C SER A 136 -13.11 -0.52 60.24
N GLU A 137 -12.84 -1.83 60.18
CA GLU A 137 -13.09 -2.75 61.30
C GLU A 137 -12.11 -2.53 62.46
N ARG A 138 -10.84 -2.22 62.17
CA ARG A 138 -9.82 -1.92 63.21
C ARG A 138 -10.03 -0.58 63.94
N ARG A 139 -11.01 0.23 63.52
CA ARG A 139 -11.40 1.48 64.22
C ARG A 139 -12.64 1.32 65.11
N ALA A 140 -13.29 0.15 65.09
CA ALA A 140 -14.52 -0.13 65.83
C ALA A 140 -14.33 -1.12 67.00
N ALA A 141 -13.09 -1.53 67.30
CA ALA A 141 -12.69 -2.28 68.49
C ALA A 141 -11.73 -1.43 69.34
#